data_AF-A0AAD8D888-F1
#
_entry.id   AF-A0AAD8D888-F1
#
_cell.length_a   1.000
_cell.length_b   1.000
_cell.length_c   1.000
_cell.angle_alpha   90.00
_cell.angle_beta   90.00
_cell.angle_gamma   90.00
#
_symmetry.space_group_name_H-M   'P 1'
#
loop_
_entity.id
_entity.type
_entity.pdbx_description
1 polymer ?
#
loop_
_entity_poly.entity_id
_entity_poly.type
_entity_poly.pdbx_seq_one_letter_code
_entity_poly.pdbx_strand_id
1 'polypeptide(L)'
;MAGNVATCATVPKAAQLQSLNGLFAIYKKAGPTSADVLNTLKEKLLQEAGLKLNPKKRKRHILKVGHGGTLDNSASGVLVVGIGKGTKMLGNMLSGSKKYTTVGELGKATDTLDATGTGTEEKAYDHITKEEFEESLKKYIGNIMQVPPLYSALKKDGQRLSVLLKKGHAVEAKPARPVTVYSISLQEFKPPLFTLDVECGGGFYIRSLVNDVGKDLSTCAHVKDLIRTKQGPFTLQEHVLDEDKWTIDAIAQSIQDCMCLFSTEPDSKRLKTDSDQPSKDSQAVEEES
;
A
#
# COMPACT_ATOMS: atom_id res chain seq x y z
N MET A 1 -10.83 -2.12 60.31
CA MET A 1 -10.99 -2.54 58.90
C MET A 1 -10.57 -1.38 58.01
N ALA A 2 -9.26 -1.15 57.85
CA ALA A 2 -8.75 -0.15 56.91
C ALA A 2 -8.39 -0.89 55.62
N GLY A 3 -9.19 -0.65 54.57
CA GLY A 3 -8.99 -1.25 53.26
C GLY A 3 -7.71 -0.71 52.61
N ASN A 4 -6.82 -1.63 52.23
CA ASN A 4 -5.60 -1.34 51.51
C ASN A 4 -5.97 -1.02 50.05
N VAL A 5 -6.10 0.27 49.71
CA VAL A 5 -6.28 0.71 48.32
C VAL A 5 -4.92 0.60 47.64
N ALA A 6 -4.73 -0.45 46.85
CA ALA A 6 -3.55 -0.60 46.00
C ALA A 6 -3.53 0.55 44.99
N THR A 7 -2.69 1.56 45.25
CA THR A 7 -2.34 2.58 44.25
C THR A 7 -1.63 1.89 43.09
N CYS A 8 -2.34 1.73 41.97
CA CYS A 8 -1.77 1.24 40.73
C CYS A 8 -0.67 2.22 40.29
N ALA A 9 0.60 1.82 40.42
CA ALA A 9 1.72 2.66 40.03
C ALA A 9 1.63 2.94 38.51
N THR A 10 1.38 4.19 38.14
CA THR A 10 1.37 4.61 36.73
C THR A 10 2.74 4.38 36.12
N VAL A 11 2.83 3.49 35.13
CA VAL A 11 4.07 3.24 34.39
C VAL A 11 4.52 4.55 33.73
N PRO A 12 5.80 4.95 33.84
CA PRO A 12 6.29 6.15 33.15
C PRO A 12 6.05 6.05 31.64
N LYS A 13 5.55 7.12 31.01
CA LYS A 13 5.24 7.17 29.57
C LYS A 13 6.42 6.74 28.68
N ALA A 14 7.65 7.03 29.09
CA ALA A 14 8.85 6.56 28.40
C ALA A 14 8.99 5.03 28.39
N ALA A 15 8.68 4.35 29.50
CA ALA A 15 8.72 2.89 29.58
C ALA A 15 7.57 2.27 28.76
N GLN A 16 6.40 2.89 28.78
CA GLN A 16 5.25 2.47 27.97
C GLN A 16 5.53 2.60 26.46
N LEU A 17 6.13 3.71 26.02
CA LEU A 17 6.54 3.89 24.63
C LEU A 17 7.55 2.82 24.18
N GLN A 18 8.49 2.46 25.04
CA GLN A 18 9.49 1.42 24.76
C GLN A 18 8.90 0.00 24.72
N SER A 19 7.77 -0.23 25.41
CA SER A 19 7.10 -1.54 25.41
C SER A 19 6.17 -1.74 24.20
N LEU A 20 5.86 -0.69 23.43
CA LEU A 20 5.02 -0.81 22.23
C LEU A 20 5.68 -1.70 21.17
N ASN A 21 4.99 -2.80 20.84
CA ASN A 21 5.43 -3.76 19.83
C ASN A 21 4.22 -4.28 19.06
N GLY A 22 4.08 -3.90 17.79
CA GLY A 22 2.96 -4.37 16.98
C GLY A 22 2.77 -3.61 15.67
N LEU A 23 1.68 -3.97 14.99
CA LEU A 23 1.16 -3.26 13.82
C LEU A 23 -0.11 -2.51 14.22
N PHE A 24 -0.29 -1.33 13.64
CA PHE A 24 -1.51 -0.54 13.72
C PHE A 24 -1.65 0.27 12.43
N ALA A 25 -2.80 0.92 12.21
CA ALA A 25 -3.03 1.77 11.05
C ALA A 25 -3.26 3.22 11.46
N ILE A 26 -2.76 4.14 10.65
CA ILE A 26 -3.01 5.58 10.79
C ILE A 26 -3.60 6.13 9.49
N TYR A 27 -4.30 7.27 9.61
CA TYR A 27 -4.79 8.00 8.46
C TYR A 27 -3.65 8.88 7.95
N LYS A 28 -3.20 8.63 6.71
CA LYS A 28 -2.37 9.59 6.00
C LYS A 28 -3.27 10.54 5.24
N LYS A 29 -3.17 11.84 5.51
CA LYS A 29 -3.74 12.90 4.66
C LYS A 29 -2.99 13.03 3.33
N ALA A 30 -3.66 13.58 2.32
CA ALA A 30 -3.00 14.01 1.08
C ALA A 30 -2.02 15.16 1.37
N GLY A 31 -0.89 15.21 0.65
CA GLY A 31 0.18 16.19 0.81
C GLY A 31 1.52 15.59 1.28
N PRO A 32 1.68 15.20 2.56
CA PRO A 32 2.96 14.74 3.09
C PRO A 32 3.39 13.41 2.49
N THR A 33 4.70 13.10 2.52
CA THR A 33 5.16 11.75 2.18
C THR A 33 4.83 10.77 3.31
N SER A 34 4.77 9.45 3.04
CA SER A 34 4.66 8.46 4.11
C SER A 34 5.80 8.57 5.14
N ALA A 35 7.00 8.99 4.72
CA ALA A 35 8.13 9.16 5.62
C ALA A 35 7.95 10.37 6.55
N ASP A 36 7.41 11.47 6.06
CA ASP A 36 7.14 12.68 6.85
C ASP A 36 6.06 12.43 7.91
N VAL A 37 5.01 11.68 7.54
CA VAL A 37 3.98 11.21 8.47
C VAL A 37 4.60 10.38 9.59
N LEU A 38 5.50 9.45 9.26
CA LEU A 38 6.19 8.64 10.27
C LEU A 38 7.14 9.45 11.16
N ASN A 39 7.76 10.51 10.63
CA ASN A 39 8.61 11.40 11.44
C ASN A 39 7.76 12.22 12.41
N THR A 40 6.63 12.76 11.94
CA THR A 40 5.67 13.50 12.76
C THR A 40 5.11 12.62 13.89
N LEU A 41 4.72 11.38 13.56
CA LEU A 41 4.29 10.39 14.55
C LEU A 41 5.37 10.12 15.60
N LYS A 42 6.63 9.89 15.19
CA LYS A 42 7.75 9.71 16.13
C LYS A 42 7.92 10.91 17.05
N GLU A 43 7.85 12.12 16.51
CA GLU A 43 8.03 13.36 17.26
C GLU A 43 6.94 13.52 18.33
N LYS A 44 5.67 13.32 17.98
CA LYS A 44 4.55 13.37 18.94
C LYS A 44 4.72 12.37 20.08
N LEU A 45 5.05 11.11 19.77
CA LEU A 45 5.22 10.07 20.79
C LEU A 45 6.41 10.32 21.72
N LEU A 46 7.52 10.82 21.17
CA LEU A 46 8.69 11.17 21.98
C LEU A 46 8.39 12.38 22.88
N GLN A 47 7.65 13.37 22.38
CA GLN A 47 7.21 14.52 23.16
C GLN A 47 6.30 14.08 24.32
N GLU A 48 5.30 13.22 24.07
CA GLU A 48 4.43 12.66 25.12
C GLU A 48 5.23 11.88 26.17
N ALA A 49 6.27 11.15 25.74
CA ALA A 49 7.16 10.42 26.63
C ALA A 49 8.17 11.29 27.40
N GLY A 50 8.22 12.61 27.18
CA GLY A 50 9.23 13.50 27.76
C GLY A 50 10.66 13.26 27.23
N LEU A 51 10.79 12.60 26.08
CA LEU A 51 12.07 12.27 25.45
C LEU A 51 12.42 13.28 24.36
N LYS A 52 13.64 13.82 24.39
CA LYS A 52 14.13 14.74 23.34
C LYS A 52 14.88 13.98 22.26
N LEU A 53 14.59 14.31 21.00
CA LEU A 53 15.41 13.89 19.86
C LEU A 53 16.78 14.57 19.95
N ASN A 54 17.86 13.79 20.03
CA ASN A 54 19.21 14.34 19.95
C ASN A 54 19.64 14.43 18.46
N PRO A 55 19.83 15.64 17.89
CA PRO A 55 20.17 15.80 16.48
C PRO A 55 21.53 15.20 16.10
N LYS A 56 22.43 14.98 17.07
CA LYS A 56 23.79 14.45 16.86
C LYS A 56 23.91 12.92 16.99
N LYS A 57 22.93 12.24 17.61
CA LYS A 57 22.88 10.77 17.65
C LYS A 57 22.01 10.30 16.49
N ARG A 58 22.54 9.41 15.63
CA ARG A 58 21.80 8.85 14.47
C ARG A 58 20.36 8.55 14.89
N LYS A 59 19.38 9.05 14.10
CA LYS A 59 17.91 8.94 14.26
C LYS A 59 17.34 7.52 14.55
N ARG A 60 18.18 6.49 14.67
CA ARG A 60 17.85 5.05 14.63
C ARG A 60 17.64 4.36 15.99
N HIS A 61 17.90 5.00 17.13
CA HIS A 61 18.02 4.24 18.40
C HIS A 61 16.99 4.53 19.50
N ILE A 62 16.12 5.54 19.40
CA ILE A 62 15.15 5.81 20.48
C ILE A 62 13.80 5.13 20.24
N LEU A 63 13.29 5.18 19.00
CA LEU A 63 12.01 4.58 18.65
C LEU A 63 12.03 4.01 17.22
N LYS A 64 11.88 2.68 17.11
CA LYS A 64 11.87 1.99 15.82
C LYS A 64 10.45 1.99 15.25
N VAL A 65 10.21 2.78 14.21
CA VAL A 65 8.97 2.69 13.41
C VAL A 65 9.25 2.65 11.92
N GLY A 66 8.40 1.92 11.19
CA GLY A 66 8.39 1.78 9.74
C GLY A 66 6.96 1.62 9.21
N HIS A 67 6.77 1.65 7.88
CA HIS A 67 5.46 1.51 7.25
C HIS A 67 5.41 0.31 6.30
N GLY A 68 4.21 -0.26 6.12
CA GLY A 68 3.98 -1.52 5.40
C GLY A 68 3.82 -1.38 3.89
N GLY A 69 4.02 -0.17 3.36
CA GLY A 69 3.86 0.15 1.94
C GLY A 69 3.71 1.65 1.76
N THR A 70 4.46 2.23 0.81
CA THR A 70 4.38 3.66 0.50
C THR A 70 2.97 3.97 -0.02
N LEU A 71 2.47 5.14 0.35
CA LEU A 71 1.27 5.75 -0.20
C LEU A 71 1.73 7.07 -0.81
N ASP A 72 1.31 7.35 -2.04
CA ASP A 72 1.76 8.53 -2.80
C ASP A 72 1.47 9.82 -2.01
N ASN A 73 2.23 10.88 -2.28
CA ASN A 73 2.08 12.15 -1.56
C ASN A 73 0.67 12.69 -1.70
N SER A 74 0.16 12.74 -2.93
CA SER A 74 -1.20 13.15 -3.32
C SER A 74 -2.30 12.25 -2.76
N ALA A 75 -1.99 11.00 -2.45
CA ALA A 75 -2.97 10.05 -1.98
C ALA A 75 -3.19 10.13 -0.46
N SER A 76 -4.37 9.69 -0.01
CA SER A 76 -4.75 9.59 1.40
C SER A 76 -5.17 8.18 1.81
N GLY A 77 -5.47 7.95 3.08
CA GLY A 77 -6.06 6.70 3.58
C GLY A 77 -5.14 5.88 4.47
N VAL A 78 -5.39 4.57 4.49
CA VAL A 78 -4.77 3.60 5.41
C VAL A 78 -3.26 3.54 5.20
N LEU A 79 -2.47 3.85 6.22
CA LEU A 79 -1.04 3.59 6.26
C LEU A 79 -0.73 2.66 7.45
N VAL A 80 -0.39 1.40 7.17
CA VAL A 80 -0.01 0.45 8.21
C VAL A 80 1.39 0.79 8.73
N VAL A 81 1.50 0.97 10.03
CA VAL A 81 2.72 1.31 10.77
C VAL A 81 3.11 0.15 11.68
N GLY A 82 4.40 -0.16 11.70
CA GLY A 82 4.99 -1.08 12.64
C GLY A 82 5.85 -0.33 13.64
N ILE A 83 5.69 -0.65 14.92
CA ILE A 83 6.48 -0.09 16.03
C ILE A 83 7.22 -1.21 16.76
N GLY A 84 8.45 -0.93 17.19
CA GLY A 84 9.29 -1.91 17.89
C GLY A 84 9.52 -3.16 17.05
N LYS A 85 9.26 -4.34 17.63
CA LYS A 85 9.34 -5.64 16.96
C LYS A 85 8.33 -5.80 15.82
N GLY A 86 7.20 -5.07 15.84
CA GLY A 86 6.19 -5.09 14.79
C GLY A 86 6.72 -4.63 13.42
N THR A 87 7.82 -3.87 13.39
CA THR A 87 8.51 -3.52 12.14
C THR A 87 8.97 -4.73 11.32
N LYS A 88 9.16 -5.90 11.94
CA LYS A 88 9.51 -7.13 11.24
C LYS A 88 8.34 -7.71 10.44
N MET A 89 7.10 -7.41 10.81
CA MET A 89 5.88 -7.91 10.17
C MET A 89 5.50 -7.10 8.92
N LEU A 90 6.14 -5.95 8.69
CA LEU A 90 5.81 -5.04 7.59
C LEU A 90 6.05 -5.64 6.20
N GLY A 91 6.89 -6.67 6.08
CA GLY A 91 7.09 -7.41 4.83
C GLY A 91 5.78 -7.99 4.28
N ASN A 92 4.93 -8.53 5.16
CA ASN A 92 3.65 -9.14 4.79
C ASN A 92 2.66 -8.10 4.24
N MET A 93 2.77 -6.85 4.69
CA MET A 93 1.91 -5.76 4.23
C MET A 93 2.30 -5.26 2.83
N LEU A 94 3.55 -5.48 2.42
CA LEU A 94 4.02 -5.10 1.08
C LEU A 94 3.40 -5.99 0.01
N SER A 95 3.37 -7.30 0.24
CA SER A 95 2.79 -8.30 -0.67
C SER A 95 1.27 -8.44 -0.53
N GLY A 96 0.70 -8.15 0.64
CA GLY A 96 -0.73 -8.30 0.93
C GLY A 96 -1.65 -7.40 0.09
N SER A 97 -2.93 -7.77 0.07
CA SER A 97 -3.97 -7.07 -0.68
C SER A 97 -4.21 -5.65 -0.19
N LYS A 98 -4.65 -4.78 -1.10
CA LYS A 98 -4.94 -3.37 -0.86
C LYS A 98 -6.22 -3.02 -1.61
N LYS A 99 -7.06 -2.18 -1.00
CA LYS A 99 -8.22 -1.59 -1.68
C LYS A 99 -8.03 -0.09 -1.84
N TYR A 100 -8.48 0.41 -2.98
CA TYR A 100 -8.40 1.81 -3.34
C TYR A 100 -9.72 2.28 -3.90
N THR A 101 -10.06 3.53 -3.60
CA THR A 101 -11.02 4.32 -4.35
C THR A 101 -10.24 5.42 -5.05
N THR A 102 -10.39 5.56 -6.36
CA THR A 102 -9.67 6.54 -7.17
C THR A 102 -10.62 7.32 -8.06
N VAL A 103 -10.41 8.64 -8.14
CA VAL A 103 -11.02 9.50 -9.14
C VAL A 103 -9.99 9.73 -10.24
N GLY A 104 -10.35 9.44 -11.49
CA GLY A 104 -9.55 9.77 -12.67
C GLY A 104 -10.16 10.92 -13.46
N GLU A 105 -9.33 11.63 -14.22
CA GLU A 105 -9.74 12.67 -15.17
C GLU A 105 -9.28 12.29 -16.57
N LEU A 106 -10.24 12.10 -17.50
CA LEU A 106 -10.02 11.86 -18.92
C LEU A 106 -9.63 13.14 -19.65
N GLY A 107 -8.96 12.98 -20.78
CA GLY A 107 -8.58 14.06 -21.69
C GLY A 107 -7.33 14.83 -21.28
N LYS A 108 -6.68 14.49 -20.16
CA LYS A 108 -5.41 15.10 -19.71
C LYS A 108 -4.44 14.06 -19.17
N ALA A 109 -3.20 14.10 -19.65
CA ALA A 109 -2.07 13.37 -19.07
C ALA A 109 -1.13 14.30 -18.30
N THR A 110 -0.47 13.75 -17.28
CA THR A 110 0.61 14.42 -16.56
C THR A 110 1.86 13.54 -16.48
N ASP A 111 3.03 14.12 -16.28
CA ASP A 111 4.30 13.39 -16.19
C ASP A 111 4.40 12.46 -14.95
N THR A 112 3.66 12.77 -13.88
CA THR A 112 3.56 11.95 -12.66
C THR A 112 2.42 10.93 -12.69
N LEU A 113 1.57 10.98 -13.72
CA LEU A 113 0.30 10.24 -13.85
C LEU A 113 -0.72 10.54 -12.73
N ASP A 114 -0.55 11.67 -12.04
CA ASP A 114 -1.51 12.22 -11.09
C ASP A 114 -1.61 13.75 -11.19
N ALA A 115 -2.57 14.33 -10.47
CA ALA A 115 -2.86 15.77 -10.51
C ALA A 115 -1.72 16.68 -10.00
N THR A 116 -0.64 16.12 -9.46
CA THR A 116 0.51 16.90 -8.99
C THR A 116 1.58 17.13 -10.06
N GLY A 117 1.47 16.42 -11.18
CA GLY A 117 2.40 16.52 -12.31
C GLY A 117 2.13 17.72 -13.20
N THR A 118 3.04 17.93 -14.14
CA THR A 118 2.86 18.91 -15.23
C THR A 118 2.09 18.25 -16.37
N GLY A 119 1.15 18.99 -16.98
CA GLY A 119 0.40 18.51 -18.14
C GLY A 119 1.33 18.18 -19.32
N THR A 120 1.18 16.99 -19.89
CA THR A 120 2.03 16.51 -21.00
C THR A 120 1.26 16.30 -22.31
N GLU A 121 -0.05 16.07 -22.22
CA GLU A 121 -0.91 15.79 -23.37
C GLU A 121 -2.36 16.11 -23.03
N GLU A 122 -3.11 16.62 -24.01
CA GLU A 122 -4.58 16.76 -23.95
C GLU A 122 -5.21 16.08 -25.17
N LYS A 123 -6.33 15.39 -24.96
CA LYS A 123 -7.08 14.65 -26.00
C LYS A 123 -8.57 14.78 -25.78
N ALA A 124 -9.34 14.66 -26.87
CA ALA A 124 -10.79 14.57 -26.77
C ALA A 124 -11.21 13.30 -26.00
N TYR A 125 -12.35 13.38 -25.32
CA TYR A 125 -12.95 12.27 -24.58
C TYR A 125 -14.46 12.14 -24.79
N ASP A 126 -15.08 13.04 -25.57
CA ASP A 126 -16.53 13.08 -25.81
C ASP A 126 -17.04 11.81 -26.52
N HIS A 127 -16.15 11.08 -27.19
CA HIS A 127 -16.47 9.83 -27.87
C HIS A 127 -16.58 8.62 -26.92
N ILE A 128 -16.17 8.76 -25.66
CA ILE A 128 -16.05 7.63 -24.72
C ILE A 128 -17.38 7.38 -24.03
N THR A 129 -17.93 6.20 -24.27
CA THR A 129 -19.14 5.73 -23.58
C THR A 129 -18.81 5.02 -22.26
N LYS A 130 -19.81 4.92 -21.37
CA LYS A 130 -19.65 4.17 -20.11
C LYS A 130 -19.38 2.71 -20.38
N GLU A 131 -20.07 2.14 -21.36
CA GLU A 131 -20.00 0.73 -21.75
C GLU A 131 -18.60 0.36 -22.29
N GLU A 132 -18.02 1.20 -23.15
CA GLU A 132 -16.65 1.03 -23.63
C GLU A 132 -15.63 1.14 -22.50
N PHE A 133 -15.86 2.06 -21.56
CA PHE A 133 -15.02 2.21 -20.38
C PHE A 133 -15.03 0.93 -19.53
N GLU A 134 -16.21 0.42 -19.19
CA GLU A 134 -16.36 -0.82 -18.42
C GLU A 134 -15.75 -2.04 -19.13
N GLU A 135 -15.90 -2.12 -20.46
CA GLU A 135 -15.27 -3.18 -21.26
C GLU A 135 -13.74 -3.10 -21.19
N SER A 136 -13.17 -1.90 -21.33
CA SER A 136 -11.72 -1.67 -21.24
C SER A 136 -11.14 -2.13 -19.89
N LEU A 137 -11.89 -1.98 -18.79
CA LEU A 137 -11.42 -2.39 -17.45
C LEU A 137 -11.19 -3.91 -17.32
N LYS A 138 -11.91 -4.75 -18.08
CA LYS A 138 -11.90 -6.21 -17.89
C LYS A 138 -10.51 -6.83 -18.05
N LYS A 139 -9.69 -6.31 -18.97
CA LYS A 139 -8.33 -6.84 -19.23
C LYS A 139 -7.33 -6.53 -18.12
N TYR A 140 -7.68 -5.65 -17.18
CA TYR A 140 -6.85 -5.29 -16.04
C TYR A 140 -7.13 -6.17 -14.81
N ILE A 141 -8.10 -7.07 -14.88
CA ILE A 141 -8.45 -7.99 -13.79
C ILE A 141 -7.69 -9.31 -13.96
N GLY A 142 -7.18 -9.86 -12.85
CA GLY A 142 -6.39 -11.08 -12.82
C GLY A 142 -4.88 -10.84 -12.74
N ASN A 143 -4.11 -11.80 -13.26
CA ASN A 143 -2.64 -11.71 -13.29
C ASN A 143 -2.21 -11.01 -14.58
N ILE A 144 -1.62 -9.82 -14.44
CA ILE A 144 -1.23 -8.99 -15.57
C ILE A 144 0.21 -8.51 -15.44
N MET A 145 0.77 -7.99 -16.54
CA MET A 145 2.05 -7.30 -16.56
C MET A 145 1.79 -5.79 -16.56
N GLN A 146 2.36 -5.08 -15.59
CA GLN A 146 2.20 -3.62 -15.50
C GLN A 146 3.55 -2.93 -15.50
N VAL A 147 3.67 -1.85 -16.29
CA VAL A 147 4.82 -0.95 -16.25
C VAL A 147 4.64 0.03 -15.09
N PRO A 148 5.55 0.06 -14.11
CA PRO A 148 5.48 1.02 -13.01
C PRO A 148 5.69 2.47 -13.51
N PRO A 149 5.08 3.47 -12.85
CA PRO A 149 5.33 4.85 -13.19
C PRO A 149 6.79 5.24 -12.89
N LEU A 150 7.32 6.19 -13.68
CA LEU A 150 8.65 6.76 -13.48
C LEU A 150 8.79 7.36 -12.08
N TYR A 151 7.80 8.14 -11.65
CA TYR A 151 7.69 8.66 -10.28
C TYR A 151 7.20 7.58 -9.31
N SER A 152 8.10 6.67 -8.92
CA SER A 152 7.83 5.58 -7.98
C SER A 152 8.89 5.45 -6.87
N ALA A 153 8.61 4.59 -5.90
CA ALA A 153 9.53 4.25 -4.81
C ALA A 153 10.57 3.17 -5.20
N LEU A 154 10.54 2.67 -6.44
CA LEU A 154 11.51 1.71 -6.97
C LEU A 154 12.91 2.33 -6.99
N LYS A 155 13.93 1.47 -6.98
CA LYS A 155 15.34 1.91 -6.95
C LYS A 155 16.10 1.60 -8.23
N LYS A 156 17.03 2.48 -8.58
CA LYS A 156 18.14 2.28 -9.53
C LYS A 156 19.41 2.67 -8.77
N ASP A 157 20.39 1.76 -8.70
CA ASP A 157 21.68 1.95 -8.02
C ASP A 157 21.54 2.49 -6.57
N GLY A 158 20.62 1.90 -5.81
CA GLY A 158 20.37 2.24 -4.41
C GLY A 158 19.52 3.51 -4.17
N GLN A 159 19.32 4.36 -5.17
CA GLN A 159 18.52 5.58 -5.10
C GLN A 159 17.11 5.37 -5.68
N ARG A 160 16.10 6.06 -5.13
CA ARG A 160 14.71 5.97 -5.63
C ARG A 160 14.56 6.71 -6.97
N LEU A 161 13.78 6.16 -7.91
CA LEU A 161 13.52 6.78 -9.22
C LEU A 161 12.96 8.20 -9.07
N SER A 162 11.97 8.37 -8.20
CA SER A 162 11.39 9.68 -7.87
C SER A 162 12.41 10.71 -7.34
N VAL A 163 13.46 10.27 -6.64
CA VAL A 163 14.52 11.19 -6.14
C VAL A 163 15.46 11.59 -7.27
N LEU A 164 15.76 10.67 -8.19
CA LEU A 164 16.61 10.95 -9.36
C LEU A 164 15.91 11.93 -10.32
N LEU A 165 14.63 11.71 -10.61
CA LEU A 165 13.82 12.60 -11.46
C LEU A 165 13.73 14.02 -10.90
N LYS A 166 13.48 14.17 -9.59
CA LYS A 166 13.47 15.49 -8.93
C LYS A 166 14.81 16.22 -8.97
N LYS A 167 15.91 15.49 -9.17
CA LYS A 167 17.25 16.07 -9.38
C LYS A 167 17.57 16.31 -10.86
N GLY A 168 16.59 16.21 -11.75
CA GLY A 168 16.74 16.38 -13.20
C GLY A 168 17.52 15.26 -13.90
N HIS A 169 17.74 14.11 -13.25
CA HIS A 169 18.42 13.00 -13.90
C HIS A 169 17.45 12.24 -14.80
N ALA A 170 17.90 11.88 -16.01
CA ALA A 170 17.15 10.99 -16.88
C ALA A 170 17.02 9.60 -16.24
N VAL A 171 15.79 9.10 -16.16
CA VAL A 171 15.49 7.78 -15.60
C VAL A 171 14.64 7.02 -16.59
N GLU A 172 15.11 5.84 -16.98
CA GLU A 172 14.35 4.94 -17.84
C GLU A 172 13.25 4.23 -17.05
N ALA A 173 12.15 3.94 -17.74
CA ALA A 173 11.08 3.12 -17.18
C ALA A 173 11.62 1.74 -16.80
N LYS A 174 11.17 1.24 -15.65
CA LYS A 174 11.42 -0.16 -15.28
C LYS A 174 10.58 -1.06 -16.19
N PRO A 175 11.07 -2.27 -16.52
CA PRO A 175 10.29 -3.21 -17.32
C PRO A 175 8.97 -3.55 -16.62
N ALA A 176 8.01 -4.02 -17.42
CA ALA A 176 6.75 -4.52 -16.90
C ALA A 176 7.00 -5.66 -15.89
N ARG A 177 6.18 -5.70 -14.84
CA ARG A 177 6.30 -6.67 -13.74
C ARG A 177 4.96 -7.35 -13.49
N PRO A 178 4.96 -8.60 -13.02
CA PRO A 178 3.73 -9.30 -12.66
C PRO A 178 3.07 -8.62 -11.46
N VAL A 179 1.77 -8.44 -11.57
CA VAL A 179 0.88 -7.92 -10.52
C VAL A 179 -0.45 -8.66 -10.61
N THR A 180 -1.17 -8.69 -9.49
CA THR A 180 -2.50 -9.31 -9.42
C THR A 180 -3.52 -8.24 -9.07
N VAL A 181 -4.62 -8.21 -9.83
CA VAL A 181 -5.79 -7.39 -9.54
C VAL A 181 -6.95 -8.33 -9.28
N TYR A 182 -7.55 -8.22 -8.11
CA TYR A 182 -8.63 -9.09 -7.68
C TYR A 182 -9.99 -8.59 -8.19
N SER A 183 -10.20 -7.28 -8.19
CA SER A 183 -11.41 -6.67 -8.74
C SER A 183 -11.18 -5.22 -9.13
N ILE A 184 -11.94 -4.77 -10.13
CA ILE A 184 -12.11 -3.37 -10.51
C ILE A 184 -13.60 -3.15 -10.75
N SER A 185 -14.16 -2.07 -10.21
CA SER A 185 -15.55 -1.67 -10.46
C SER A 185 -15.67 -0.17 -10.70
N LEU A 186 -16.43 0.20 -11.73
CA LEU A 186 -16.78 1.58 -12.03
C LEU A 186 -17.94 2.02 -11.14
N GLN A 187 -17.68 2.96 -10.23
CA GLN A 187 -18.66 3.48 -9.28
C GLN A 187 -19.44 4.66 -9.86
N GLU A 188 -18.73 5.56 -10.54
CA GLU A 188 -19.31 6.75 -11.14
C GLU A 188 -18.62 7.06 -12.47
N PHE A 189 -19.40 7.47 -13.47
CA PHE A 189 -18.91 7.89 -14.77
C PHE A 189 -19.61 9.17 -15.19
N LYS A 190 -18.93 10.30 -15.01
CA LYS A 190 -19.40 11.65 -15.35
C LYS A 190 -18.23 12.41 -16.01
N PRO A 191 -17.91 12.10 -17.29
CA PRO A 191 -16.76 12.66 -17.99
C PRO A 191 -16.65 14.20 -17.83
N PRO A 192 -15.43 14.73 -17.63
CA PRO A 192 -14.16 14.00 -17.73
C PRO A 192 -13.85 13.13 -16.52
N LEU A 193 -14.67 13.13 -15.46
CA LEU A 193 -14.39 12.39 -14.23
C LEU A 193 -15.01 10.99 -14.20
N PHE A 194 -14.29 10.07 -13.56
CA PHE A 194 -14.79 8.75 -13.25
C PHE A 194 -14.22 8.27 -11.90
N THR A 195 -14.94 7.38 -11.24
CA THR A 195 -14.54 6.81 -9.95
C THR A 195 -14.44 5.29 -10.04
N LEU A 196 -13.29 4.73 -9.66
CA LEU A 196 -13.06 3.29 -9.59
C LEU A 196 -12.82 2.82 -8.16
N ASP A 197 -13.38 1.67 -7.82
CA ASP A 197 -12.92 0.86 -6.71
C ASP A 197 -12.04 -0.28 -7.24
N VAL A 198 -10.90 -0.49 -6.59
CA VAL A 198 -9.89 -1.47 -7.02
C VAL A 198 -9.39 -2.27 -5.83
N GLU A 199 -9.46 -3.61 -5.88
CA GLU A 199 -8.75 -4.50 -4.98
C GLU A 199 -7.58 -5.17 -5.72
N CYS A 200 -6.36 -4.99 -5.22
CA CYS A 200 -5.15 -5.47 -5.88
C CYS A 200 -4.10 -6.01 -4.89
N GLY A 201 -3.15 -6.78 -5.40
CA GLY A 201 -2.00 -7.27 -4.65
C GLY A 201 -0.90 -6.21 -4.47
N GLY A 202 0.22 -6.63 -3.88
CA GLY A 202 1.39 -5.79 -3.71
C GLY A 202 2.04 -5.34 -5.02
N GLY A 203 2.31 -4.03 -5.14
CA GLY A 203 3.10 -3.46 -6.23
C GLY A 203 2.33 -3.10 -7.49
N PHE A 204 1.00 -3.19 -7.46
CA PHE A 204 0.11 -2.58 -8.45
C PHE A 204 0.07 -1.05 -8.27
N TYR A 205 0.09 -0.32 -9.37
CA TYR A 205 0.03 1.14 -9.41
C TYR A 205 -1.29 1.61 -10.01
N ILE A 206 -2.13 2.24 -9.19
CA ILE A 206 -3.41 2.84 -9.63
C ILE A 206 -3.17 3.94 -10.68
N ARG A 207 -2.08 4.72 -10.53
CA ARG A 207 -1.66 5.73 -11.50
C ARG A 207 -1.39 5.15 -12.89
N SER A 208 -0.72 4.00 -12.98
CA SER A 208 -0.52 3.32 -14.26
C SER A 208 -1.85 2.80 -14.82
N LEU A 209 -2.71 2.18 -14.00
CA LEU A 209 -4.04 1.73 -14.42
C LEU A 209 -4.84 2.84 -15.09
N VAL A 210 -4.97 4.00 -14.44
CA VAL A 210 -5.76 5.13 -14.99
C VAL A 210 -5.16 5.61 -16.31
N ASN A 211 -3.84 5.78 -16.38
CA ASN A 211 -3.18 6.18 -17.63
C ASN A 211 -3.38 5.14 -18.76
N ASP A 212 -3.28 3.84 -18.44
CA ASP A 212 -3.36 2.79 -19.45
C ASP A 212 -4.80 2.64 -19.98
N VAL A 213 -5.82 2.74 -19.10
CA VAL A 213 -7.24 2.81 -19.51
C VAL A 213 -7.51 3.99 -20.43
N GLY A 214 -6.93 5.17 -20.14
CA GLY A 214 -7.05 6.33 -21.02
C GLY A 214 -6.48 6.06 -22.42
N LYS A 215 -5.33 5.41 -22.52
CA LYS A 215 -4.70 5.04 -23.80
C LYS A 215 -5.56 4.07 -24.60
N ASP A 216 -6.16 3.08 -23.94
CA ASP A 216 -7.02 2.09 -24.59
C ASP A 216 -8.27 2.70 -25.21
N LEU A 217 -8.81 3.72 -24.56
CA LEU A 217 -9.98 4.46 -25.02
C LEU A 217 -9.60 5.58 -26.02
N SER A 218 -8.38 5.50 -26.58
CA SER A 218 -7.85 6.48 -27.53
C SER A 218 -7.86 7.93 -27.02
N THR A 219 -7.71 8.11 -25.71
CA THR A 219 -7.57 9.41 -25.04
C THR A 219 -6.31 9.42 -24.16
N CYS A 220 -6.28 10.27 -23.15
CA CYS A 220 -5.34 10.21 -22.05
C CYS A 220 -6.06 10.41 -20.71
N ALA A 221 -5.42 10.01 -19.60
CA ALA A 221 -5.98 10.20 -18.27
C ALA A 221 -4.91 10.26 -17.19
N HIS A 222 -5.25 10.87 -16.06
CA HIS A 222 -4.43 10.86 -14.85
C HIS A 222 -5.30 10.68 -13.59
N VAL A 223 -4.67 10.26 -12.49
CA VAL A 223 -5.35 10.17 -11.20
C VAL A 223 -5.55 11.57 -10.63
N LYS A 224 -6.80 11.94 -10.38
CA LYS A 224 -7.17 13.19 -9.73
C LYS A 224 -7.08 13.06 -8.21
N ASP A 225 -7.75 12.05 -7.66
CA ASP A 225 -7.77 11.74 -6.23
C ASP A 225 -7.58 10.25 -5.99
N LEU A 226 -6.92 9.90 -4.89
CA LEU A 226 -6.65 8.51 -4.53
C LEU A 226 -6.73 8.30 -3.02
N ILE A 227 -7.54 7.33 -2.62
CA ILE A 227 -7.71 6.93 -1.22
C ILE A 227 -7.43 5.43 -1.12
N ARG A 228 -6.45 5.02 -0.29
CA ARG A 228 -6.30 3.61 0.11
C ARG A 228 -7.28 3.30 1.22
N THR A 229 -8.33 2.56 0.91
CA THR A 229 -9.40 2.19 1.85
C THR A 229 -9.08 0.94 2.66
N LYS A 230 -8.12 0.11 2.21
CA LYS A 230 -7.65 -1.09 2.93
C LYS A 230 -6.19 -1.39 2.65
N GLN A 231 -5.49 -1.93 3.65
CA GLN A 231 -4.18 -2.57 3.49
C GLN A 231 -4.08 -3.82 4.38
N GLY A 232 -3.99 -4.99 3.76
CA GLY A 232 -4.07 -6.26 4.49
C GLY A 232 -5.39 -6.32 5.27
N PRO A 233 -5.38 -6.67 6.56
CA PRO A 233 -6.60 -6.69 7.36
C PRO A 233 -7.08 -5.29 7.79
N PHE A 234 -6.25 -4.25 7.66
CA PHE A 234 -6.59 -2.91 8.15
C PHE A 234 -7.49 -2.17 7.16
N THR A 235 -8.66 -1.77 7.62
CA THR A 235 -9.67 -0.98 6.90
C THR A 235 -9.68 0.47 7.37
N LEU A 236 -10.06 1.38 6.47
CA LEU A 236 -10.18 2.81 6.77
C LEU A 236 -11.22 3.11 7.85
N GLN A 237 -12.30 2.32 7.87
CA GLN A 237 -13.45 2.55 8.74
C GLN A 237 -13.22 2.10 10.18
N GLU A 238 -12.47 1.02 10.39
CA GLU A 238 -12.44 0.36 11.71
C GLU A 238 -11.10 0.55 12.44
N HIS A 239 -9.98 0.64 11.70
CA HIS A 239 -8.66 0.43 12.30
C HIS A 239 -7.78 1.67 12.36
N VAL A 240 -8.18 2.74 11.69
CA VAL A 240 -7.33 3.88 11.42
C VAL A 240 -7.38 4.90 12.57
N LEU A 241 -6.20 5.28 13.06
CA LEU A 241 -6.04 6.40 13.98
C LEU A 241 -5.78 7.72 13.22
N ASP A 242 -6.64 8.71 13.49
CA ASP A 242 -6.43 10.10 13.10
C ASP A 242 -5.29 10.76 13.89
N GLU A 243 -4.78 11.87 13.34
CA GLU A 243 -3.56 12.53 13.80
C GLU A 243 -3.63 13.10 15.23
N ASP A 244 -4.83 13.44 15.68
CA ASP A 244 -5.16 13.89 17.03
C ASP A 244 -5.15 12.75 18.04
N LYS A 245 -5.31 11.51 17.58
CA LYS A 245 -5.30 10.28 18.39
C LYS A 245 -3.96 9.56 18.39
N TRP A 246 -2.88 10.18 17.88
CA TRP A 246 -1.54 9.60 17.90
C TRP A 246 -0.88 9.72 19.28
N THR A 247 -1.50 9.10 20.29
CA THR A 247 -0.99 9.02 21.65
C THR A 247 -0.46 7.62 21.95
N ILE A 248 0.42 7.51 22.95
CA ILE A 248 0.99 6.22 23.38
C ILE A 248 -0.13 5.24 23.79
N ASP A 249 -1.15 5.73 24.49
CA ASP A 249 -2.25 4.90 24.98
C ASP A 249 -3.15 4.42 23.84
N ALA A 250 -3.53 5.32 22.92
CA ALA A 250 -4.38 4.97 21.78
C ALA A 250 -3.69 3.98 20.84
N ILE A 251 -2.38 4.13 20.62
CA ILE A 251 -1.59 3.18 19.83
C ILE A 251 -1.47 1.84 20.57
N ALA A 252 -1.25 1.84 21.89
CA ALA A 252 -1.22 0.60 22.67
C ALA A 252 -2.54 -0.17 22.53
N GLN A 253 -3.68 0.53 22.65
CA GLN A 253 -5.00 -0.05 22.49
C GLN A 253 -5.21 -0.57 21.06
N SER A 254 -4.91 0.25 20.04
CA SER A 254 -5.05 -0.16 18.64
C SER A 254 -4.20 -1.40 18.31
N ILE A 255 -2.98 -1.50 18.85
CA ILE A 255 -2.15 -2.71 18.68
C ILE A 255 -2.81 -3.94 19.29
N GLN A 256 -3.41 -3.82 20.48
CA GLN A 256 -4.11 -4.91 21.15
C GLN A 256 -5.36 -5.33 20.36
N ASP A 257 -6.19 -4.37 19.95
CA ASP A 257 -7.41 -4.61 19.18
C ASP A 257 -7.09 -5.31 17.85
N CYS A 258 -5.97 -4.94 17.23
CA CYS A 258 -5.55 -5.51 15.95
C CYS A 258 -4.81 -6.85 16.09
N MET A 259 -4.55 -7.38 17.30
CA MET A 259 -3.87 -8.67 17.45
C MET A 259 -4.66 -9.84 16.85
N CYS A 260 -6.00 -9.77 16.93
CA CYS A 260 -6.89 -10.82 16.40
C CYS A 260 -6.84 -10.89 14.87
N LEU A 261 -6.51 -9.79 14.18
CA LEU A 261 -6.41 -9.73 12.71
C LEU A 261 -5.32 -10.64 12.13
N PHE A 262 -4.42 -11.11 12.97
CA PHE A 262 -3.32 -12.00 12.61
C PHE A 262 -3.50 -13.43 13.16
N SER A 263 -4.65 -13.71 13.78
CA SER A 263 -4.97 -15.01 14.37
C SER A 263 -6.08 -15.71 13.57
N THR A 264 -5.76 -16.90 13.04
CA THR A 264 -6.57 -17.91 12.27
C THR A 264 -6.75 -17.64 10.76
N GLU A 265 -6.53 -18.60 9.84
CA GLU A 265 -6.81 -20.06 9.84
C GLU A 265 -5.59 -21.02 9.74
N PRO A 266 -5.72 -22.30 10.14
CA PRO A 266 -4.75 -23.37 9.96
C PRO A 266 -4.64 -23.81 8.48
N ASP A 267 -3.45 -24.23 8.06
CA ASP A 267 -3.23 -24.92 6.79
C ASP A 267 -4.23 -26.08 6.62
N SER A 268 -5.17 -25.92 5.68
CA SER A 268 -5.88 -27.05 5.08
C SER A 268 -4.82 -27.95 4.45
N LYS A 269 -4.44 -28.99 5.18
CA LYS A 269 -3.69 -30.13 4.66
C LYS A 269 -4.40 -30.62 3.41
N ARG A 270 -3.79 -30.42 2.25
CA ARG A 270 -4.07 -31.25 1.08
C ARG A 270 -3.92 -32.70 1.52
N LEU A 271 -5.04 -33.43 1.54
CA LEU A 271 -5.02 -34.88 1.54
C LEU A 271 -4.13 -35.30 0.37
N LYS A 272 -2.98 -35.91 0.68
CA LYS A 272 -2.31 -36.79 -0.27
C LYS A 272 -3.19 -38.02 -0.37
N THR A 273 -3.91 -38.16 -1.46
CA THR A 273 -4.34 -39.47 -1.93
C THR A 273 -3.09 -40.19 -2.41
N ASP A 274 -2.70 -41.21 -1.66
CA ASP A 274 -1.88 -42.32 -2.15
C ASP A 274 -2.61 -42.98 -3.32
N SER A 275 -1.97 -43.02 -4.49
CA SER A 275 -2.02 -44.18 -5.38
C SER A 275 -1.02 -44.03 -6.52
N ASP A 276 -0.27 -45.11 -6.72
CA ASP A 276 0.46 -45.55 -7.91
C ASP A 276 1.93 -45.11 -8.09
N GLN A 277 2.78 -46.01 -7.58
CA GLN A 277 4.17 -46.24 -7.97
C GLN A 277 4.31 -46.61 -9.46
N PRO A 278 5.48 -46.34 -10.07
CA PRO A 278 5.78 -46.75 -11.43
C PRO A 278 6.35 -48.17 -11.46
N SER A 279 5.78 -49.04 -12.30
CA SER A 279 6.42 -50.29 -12.70
C SER A 279 7.36 -50.05 -13.89
N LYS A 280 8.60 -50.54 -13.76
CA LYS A 280 9.61 -50.66 -14.82
C LYS A 280 9.26 -51.81 -15.80
N ASP A 281 10.08 -51.86 -16.87
CA ASP A 281 10.27 -52.95 -17.84
C ASP A 281 9.31 -52.88 -19.05
N SER A 282 9.71 -53.01 -20.33
CA SER A 282 10.95 -53.47 -20.96
C SER A 282 11.06 -52.94 -22.40
N GLN A 283 12.27 -53.08 -22.95
CA GLN A 283 12.68 -52.77 -24.33
C GLN A 283 12.06 -53.69 -25.40
N ALA A 284 12.13 -53.16 -26.63
CA ALA A 284 12.37 -53.85 -27.92
C ALA A 284 11.16 -54.40 -28.70
N VAL A 285 11.00 -53.92 -29.95
CA VAL A 285 11.30 -54.61 -31.23
C VAL A 285 10.40 -54.07 -32.38
N GLU A 286 11.05 -53.72 -33.50
CA GLU A 286 10.59 -53.62 -34.93
C GLU A 286 9.49 -52.59 -35.30
N GLU A 287 9.47 -51.97 -36.51
CA GLU A 287 9.82 -52.50 -37.83
C GLU A 287 10.15 -51.39 -38.85
N GLU A 288 11.06 -51.70 -39.77
CA GLU A 288 11.40 -50.98 -41.01
C GLU A 288 10.26 -51.12 -42.04
N SER A 289 9.90 -50.02 -42.74
CA SER A 289 9.58 -49.91 -44.19
C SER A 289 9.03 -48.53 -44.52
#